data_AF-A0A9W6DAG2-F1
#
_entry.id   AF-A0A9W6DAG2-F1
#
_cell.length_a   1.000
_cell.length_b   1.000
_cell.length_c   1.000
_cell.angle_alpha   90.00
_cell.angle_beta   90.00
_cell.angle_gamma   90.00
#
_symmetry.space_group_name_H-M   'P 1'
#
loop_
_entity.id
_entity.type
_entity.pdbx_description
1 polymer ?
#
loop_
_entity_poly.entity_id
_entity_poly.type
_entity_poly.pdbx_seq_one_letter_code
_entity_poly.pdbx_strand_id
1 'polypeptide(L)'
;MEINNVAVNNFIFNNYDVNKKNNNELSVMPIDEKKDSIDFSIDYSNDQVKNILENVQQSFGILPNGINDDYLNGVNDISTPIFNMDLINKQKDYSIKDYSEQYGSILKNITNSSLDDYTKDRLTNILNKSYDNFTENKGIEYGKKLDAFFNMSSSAKEFYYKQKTDMGIIADKLIDKDRTISNIKNIISSAKIFYANNLDSSNEEFEAFINSKFATTDRVDEMSYNDFNAVNKAIDYIYANGGVKDTEAVKKSVDILQVEGASAKIMDLYKTAIKQDLELTNRVDAYKNIKFGYEDNIKKLKEQSNADEKRLNSLEKLRHELVKEYNKQMQKLKYESYKLKLMELNAGQVVEYNEELEDLTKYHNLRLKGLDEQRSEIEKSIAERKKVINETTKHYTEFIKSPASAIDDYLKSESNKKSGDADLRK
;
A
#
# COMPACT_ATOMS: atom_id res chain seq x y z
N MET A 1 -0.97 -9.67 30.33
CA MET A 1 -0.37 -9.90 29.00
C MET A 1 -0.14 -8.53 28.39
N GLU A 2 1.12 -8.16 28.22
CA GLU A 2 1.52 -6.89 27.62
C GLU A 2 1.04 -6.81 26.16
N ILE A 3 0.40 -5.69 25.84
CA ILE A 3 -0.13 -5.38 24.52
C ILE A 3 1.00 -4.69 23.76
N ASN A 4 1.59 -5.40 22.80
CA ASN A 4 2.49 -4.80 21.82
C ASN A 4 1.66 -4.03 20.79
N ASN A 5 1.75 -2.70 20.85
CA ASN A 5 1.40 -1.80 19.76
C ASN A 5 2.37 -2.03 18.61
N VAL A 6 1.93 -2.67 17.53
CA VAL A 6 2.65 -2.68 16.25
C VAL A 6 1.98 -1.70 15.30
N ALA A 7 2.81 -0.76 14.86
CA ALA A 7 2.47 0.35 13.99
C ALA A 7 1.95 -0.10 12.61
N VAL A 8 1.14 0.79 12.04
CA VAL A 8 0.48 0.72 10.75
C VAL A 8 1.50 0.65 9.60
N ASN A 9 1.35 -0.36 8.75
CA ASN A 9 2.20 -0.65 7.59
C ASN A 9 2.00 0.35 6.44
N ASN A 10 3.11 0.93 5.96
CA ASN A 10 3.27 1.39 4.58
C ASN A 10 3.48 0.16 3.69
N PHE A 11 2.53 -0.12 2.79
CA PHE A 11 2.69 -1.16 1.77
C PHE A 11 3.42 -0.59 0.55
N ILE A 12 4.73 -0.78 0.50
CA ILE A 12 5.55 -0.63 -0.71
C ILE A 12 5.76 -2.03 -1.30
N PHE A 13 5.29 -2.23 -2.53
CA PHE A 13 5.47 -3.47 -3.28
C PHE A 13 6.91 -3.59 -3.78
N ASN A 14 7.72 -4.44 -3.13
CA ASN A 14 8.98 -4.95 -3.69
C ASN A 14 8.79 -6.40 -4.09
N ASN A 15 8.75 -6.67 -5.39
CA ASN A 15 8.95 -8.00 -5.96
C ASN A 15 10.36 -8.03 -6.56
N TYR A 16 11.25 -8.90 -6.05
CA TYR A 16 12.19 -9.67 -6.86
C TYR A 16 12.76 -10.81 -6.01
N ASP A 17 12.34 -12.04 -6.31
CA ASP A 17 12.99 -13.27 -5.88
C ASP A 17 13.22 -14.12 -7.13
N VAL A 18 14.46 -14.18 -7.59
CA VAL A 18 14.93 -15.15 -8.59
C VAL A 18 16.23 -15.76 -8.06
N ASN A 19 16.05 -16.86 -7.34
CA ASN A 19 17.04 -17.86 -6.97
C ASN A 19 17.91 -18.35 -8.16
N LYS A 20 19.23 -18.49 -7.99
CA LYS A 20 19.93 -19.78 -7.75
C LYS A 20 21.45 -19.67 -7.99
N LYS A 21 22.21 -20.05 -6.95
CA LYS A 21 23.61 -20.49 -7.03
C LYS A 21 23.74 -21.65 -8.03
N ASN A 22 24.74 -21.59 -8.90
CA ASN A 22 25.42 -22.77 -9.42
C ASN A 22 26.91 -22.45 -9.53
N ASN A 23 27.68 -23.10 -8.67
CA ASN A 23 29.12 -23.22 -8.75
C ASN A 23 29.46 -24.07 -9.99
N ASN A 24 30.35 -23.58 -10.84
CA ASN A 24 31.26 -24.42 -11.62
C ASN A 24 32.54 -23.62 -11.83
N GLU A 25 33.56 -23.99 -11.06
CA GLU A 25 34.95 -23.63 -11.29
C GLU A 25 35.37 -24.19 -12.66
N LEU A 26 35.54 -23.30 -13.63
CA LEU A 26 36.36 -23.56 -14.79
C LEU A 26 37.65 -22.76 -14.61
N SER A 27 38.72 -23.50 -14.31
CA SER A 27 40.11 -23.05 -14.32
C SER A 27 40.37 -22.25 -15.61
N VAL A 28 40.49 -20.93 -15.47
CA VAL A 28 40.89 -20.06 -16.56
C VAL A 28 42.42 -20.08 -16.59
N MET A 29 42.96 -20.67 -17.65
CA MET A 29 44.35 -20.51 -18.08
C MET A 29 44.75 -19.03 -17.99
N PRO A 30 45.95 -18.68 -17.48
CA PRO A 30 46.42 -17.31 -17.55
C PRO A 30 46.68 -16.98 -19.02
N ILE A 31 45.73 -16.31 -19.65
CA ILE A 31 45.97 -15.67 -20.95
C ILE A 31 46.79 -14.42 -20.63
N ASP A 32 48.10 -14.58 -20.77
CA ASP A 32 49.08 -13.52 -20.95
C ASP A 32 48.80 -12.82 -22.29
N GLU A 33 47.65 -12.15 -22.39
CA GLU A 33 47.43 -11.11 -23.38
C GLU A 33 47.83 -9.83 -22.69
N LYS A 34 49.08 -9.43 -22.91
CA LYS A 34 49.45 -8.03 -23.03
C LYS A 34 48.49 -7.39 -24.04
N LYS A 35 47.29 -7.04 -23.59
CA LYS A 35 46.57 -5.93 -24.14
C LYS A 35 47.50 -4.76 -23.91
N ASP A 36 48.01 -4.20 -25.00
CA ASP A 36 48.34 -2.79 -25.02
C ASP A 36 47.07 -2.04 -24.59
N SER A 37 46.84 -1.96 -23.27
CA SER A 37 45.97 -0.95 -22.72
C SER A 37 46.74 0.33 -22.93
N ILE A 38 46.54 0.95 -24.08
CA ILE A 38 46.93 2.33 -24.19
C ILE A 38 46.00 3.07 -23.25
N ASP A 39 46.54 3.35 -22.07
CA ASP A 39 45.94 4.18 -21.05
C ASP A 39 45.97 5.61 -21.58
N PHE A 40 44.96 5.94 -22.36
CA PHE A 40 44.76 7.27 -22.90
C PHE A 40 43.90 8.03 -21.88
N SER A 41 44.56 8.63 -20.90
CA SER A 41 43.91 9.51 -19.94
C SER A 41 43.38 10.76 -20.65
N ILE A 42 42.11 11.10 -20.40
CA ILE A 42 41.69 12.49 -20.56
C ILE A 42 42.45 13.26 -19.49
N ASP A 43 42.96 14.45 -19.80
CA ASP A 43 43.53 15.31 -18.76
C ASP A 43 42.40 15.88 -17.89
N TYR A 44 42.03 15.13 -16.86
CA TYR A 44 41.01 15.52 -15.88
C TYR A 44 41.47 16.69 -14.99
N SER A 45 42.74 17.12 -15.08
CA SER A 45 43.22 18.33 -14.42
C SER A 45 42.93 19.62 -15.20
N ASN A 46 42.45 19.50 -16.45
CA ASN A 46 42.00 20.64 -17.23
C ASN A 46 40.64 21.14 -16.72
N ASP A 47 40.59 22.40 -16.27
CA ASP A 47 39.37 23.01 -15.71
C ASP A 47 38.17 22.98 -16.67
N GLN A 48 38.38 23.11 -17.99
CA GLN A 48 37.29 23.01 -18.97
C GLN A 48 36.74 21.58 -19.05
N VAL A 49 37.62 20.57 -19.05
CA VAL A 49 37.23 19.16 -19.02
C VAL A 49 36.46 18.85 -17.73
N LYS A 50 36.98 19.28 -16.58
CA LYS A 50 36.35 19.09 -15.28
C LYS A 50 34.94 19.70 -15.23
N ASN A 51 34.80 20.96 -15.62
CA ASN A 51 33.52 21.65 -15.63
C ASN A 51 32.50 20.98 -16.58
N ILE A 52 32.92 20.48 -17.74
CA ILE A 52 32.04 19.75 -18.66
C ILE A 52 31.56 18.45 -18.01
N LEU A 53 32.46 17.68 -17.38
CA LEU A 53 32.11 16.42 -16.72
C LEU A 53 31.20 16.65 -15.51
N GLU A 54 31.44 17.68 -14.71
CA GLU A 54 30.56 18.10 -13.63
C GLU A 54 29.16 18.47 -14.14
N ASN A 55 29.07 19.21 -15.26
CA ASN A 55 27.78 19.54 -15.88
C ASN A 55 27.04 18.29 -16.38
N VAL A 56 27.75 17.32 -16.98
CA VAL A 56 27.16 16.02 -17.39
C VAL A 56 26.63 15.28 -16.17
N GLN A 57 27.44 15.19 -15.10
CA GLN A 57 27.09 14.48 -13.88
C GLN A 57 25.89 15.13 -13.16
N GLN A 58 25.86 16.45 -13.05
CA GLN A 58 24.76 17.18 -12.44
C GLN A 58 23.45 17.07 -13.24
N SER A 59 23.55 17.04 -14.57
CA SER A 59 22.38 17.01 -15.47
C SER A 59 21.78 15.61 -15.61
N PHE A 60 22.62 14.58 -15.75
CA PHE A 60 22.17 13.22 -16.11
C PHE A 60 22.59 12.13 -15.12
N GLY A 61 23.28 12.50 -14.04
CA GLY A 61 23.75 11.57 -13.01
C GLY A 61 25.03 10.84 -13.40
N ILE A 62 24.94 9.56 -13.76
CA ILE A 62 26.09 8.64 -13.81
C ILE A 62 27.00 8.90 -15.03
N LEU A 63 28.29 9.14 -14.78
CA LEU A 63 29.35 9.02 -15.78
C LEU A 63 29.59 7.52 -16.09
N PRO A 64 29.80 7.11 -17.36
CA PRO A 64 29.96 5.70 -17.72
C PRO A 64 31.12 5.04 -16.95
N ASN A 65 30.91 3.79 -16.49
CA ASN A 65 31.85 3.01 -15.69
C ASN A 65 33.30 3.09 -16.23
N GLY A 66 34.23 3.51 -15.38
CA GLY A 66 35.66 3.67 -15.69
C GLY A 66 36.21 5.09 -15.53
N ILE A 67 35.36 6.08 -15.23
CA ILE A 67 35.78 7.41 -14.75
C ILE A 67 35.65 7.36 -13.22
N ASN A 68 36.72 6.97 -12.51
CA ASN A 68 36.71 6.89 -11.05
C ASN A 68 36.43 8.28 -10.43
N ASP A 69 35.47 8.35 -9.50
CA ASP A 69 35.21 9.49 -8.61
C ASP A 69 36.48 9.98 -7.86
N ASP A 70 37.49 9.11 -7.77
CA ASP A 70 38.79 9.41 -7.14
C ASP A 70 39.59 10.52 -7.85
N TYR A 71 39.34 10.79 -9.13
CA TYR A 71 40.08 11.83 -9.88
C TYR A 71 39.44 13.23 -9.77
N LEU A 72 38.15 13.33 -9.43
CA LEU A 72 37.48 14.61 -9.17
C LEU A 72 37.69 15.09 -7.73
N ASN A 73 38.05 14.17 -6.82
CA ASN A 73 38.36 14.43 -5.42
C ASN A 73 39.86 14.36 -5.15
N GLY A 74 40.61 15.32 -5.70
CA GLY A 74 41.95 15.59 -5.18
C GLY A 74 41.87 16.00 -3.71
N VAL A 75 42.36 15.11 -2.82
CA VAL A 75 42.62 15.30 -1.38
C VAL A 75 41.46 14.99 -0.42
N ASN A 76 41.17 13.71 -0.17
CA ASN A 76 41.59 12.99 1.06
C ASN A 76 40.87 11.64 1.21
N ASP A 77 41.71 10.64 1.44
CA ASP A 77 41.46 9.29 1.92
C ASP A 77 40.33 9.17 2.96
N ILE A 78 39.41 8.21 2.75
CA ILE A 78 39.06 7.09 3.65
C ILE A 78 37.71 6.50 3.20
N SER A 79 37.75 5.25 2.74
CA SER A 79 36.67 4.25 2.71
C SER A 79 35.27 4.72 3.15
N THR A 80 34.40 5.03 2.20
CA THR A 80 32.95 4.86 2.41
C THR A 80 32.22 4.80 1.07
N PRO A 81 31.56 3.69 0.71
CA PRO A 81 30.57 3.69 -0.37
C PRO A 81 29.31 4.36 0.17
N ILE A 82 29.30 5.70 0.22
CA ILE A 82 28.08 6.45 0.52
C ILE A 82 27.37 6.68 -0.81
N PHE A 83 26.50 5.73 -1.15
CA PHE A 83 25.29 6.00 -1.91
C PHE A 83 24.54 7.15 -1.23
N ASN A 84 24.81 8.38 -1.65
CA ASN A 84 24.05 9.53 -1.18
C ASN A 84 22.78 9.66 -2.04
N MET A 85 21.81 8.76 -1.78
CA MET A 85 20.45 8.85 -2.33
C MET A 85 19.77 10.21 -2.05
N ASP A 86 20.27 10.97 -1.07
CA ASP A 86 19.70 12.26 -0.67
C ASP A 86 20.05 13.42 -1.63
N LEU A 87 21.04 13.27 -2.53
CA LEU A 87 21.32 14.25 -3.58
C LEU A 87 20.45 14.05 -4.85
N ILE A 88 19.79 12.89 -4.98
CA ILE A 88 18.82 12.62 -6.06
C ILE A 88 17.46 13.25 -5.73
N ASN A 89 17.18 13.56 -4.46
CA ASN A 89 15.86 14.05 -4.01
C ASN A 89 15.69 15.58 -3.97
N LYS A 90 16.50 16.35 -4.69
CA LYS A 90 16.30 17.81 -4.90
C LYS A 90 16.48 18.28 -6.35
N GLN A 91 16.43 17.39 -7.33
CA GLN A 91 16.22 17.86 -8.69
C GLN A 91 14.77 18.35 -8.78
N LYS A 92 14.58 19.62 -9.14
CA LYS A 92 13.28 20.13 -9.61
C LYS A 92 12.70 19.11 -10.61
N ASP A 93 11.40 18.89 -10.59
CA ASP A 93 10.71 18.15 -11.64
C ASP A 93 10.89 18.89 -12.98
N TYR A 94 11.98 18.58 -13.66
CA TYR A 94 12.34 19.10 -14.96
C TYR A 94 11.52 18.34 -16.01
N SER A 95 11.02 19.07 -16.99
CA SER A 95 10.32 18.50 -18.15
C SER A 95 11.30 17.83 -19.12
N ILE A 96 10.79 17.00 -20.04
CA ILE A 96 11.61 16.43 -21.13
C ILE A 96 12.35 17.54 -21.90
N LYS A 97 11.69 18.69 -22.07
CA LYS A 97 12.28 19.88 -22.69
C LYS A 97 13.53 20.34 -21.95
N ASP A 98 13.47 20.48 -20.62
CA ASP A 98 14.57 20.97 -19.80
C ASP A 98 15.79 20.04 -19.86
N TYR A 99 15.56 18.72 -19.84
CA TYR A 99 16.64 17.74 -20.00
C TYR A 99 17.28 17.79 -21.39
N SER A 100 16.46 18.05 -22.42
CA SER A 100 16.92 18.17 -23.80
C SER A 100 17.76 19.43 -24.00
N GLU A 101 17.37 20.54 -23.38
CA GLU A 101 18.15 21.79 -23.36
C GLU A 101 19.51 21.60 -22.69
N GLN A 102 19.55 20.94 -21.52
CA GLN A 102 20.82 20.65 -20.84
C GLN A 102 21.75 19.84 -21.74
N TYR A 103 21.23 18.85 -22.48
CA TYR A 103 22.02 18.07 -23.42
C TYR A 103 22.59 18.96 -24.54
N GLY A 104 21.74 19.78 -25.18
CA GLY A 104 22.17 20.69 -26.25
C GLY A 104 23.21 21.70 -25.78
N SER A 105 23.02 22.28 -24.59
CA SER A 105 23.95 23.24 -23.97
C SER A 105 25.32 22.63 -23.67
N ILE A 106 25.35 21.43 -23.09
CA ILE A 106 26.62 20.73 -22.81
C ILE A 106 27.32 20.34 -24.12
N LEU A 107 26.56 19.82 -25.11
CA LEU A 107 27.12 19.50 -26.42
C LEU A 107 27.73 20.74 -27.08
N LYS A 108 27.03 21.87 -27.02
CA LYS A 108 27.52 23.16 -27.54
C LYS A 108 28.80 23.61 -26.85
N ASN A 109 28.86 23.46 -25.52
CA ASN A 109 30.07 23.78 -24.75
C ASN A 109 31.25 22.90 -25.15
N ILE A 110 31.03 21.60 -25.40
CA ILE A 110 32.08 20.69 -25.89
C ILE A 110 32.55 21.15 -27.28
N THR A 111 31.63 21.35 -28.23
CA THR A 111 31.96 21.72 -29.61
C THR A 111 32.71 23.04 -29.69
N ASN A 112 32.27 24.05 -28.94
CA ASN A 112 32.85 25.41 -28.96
C ASN A 112 34.06 25.58 -28.03
N SER A 113 34.44 24.55 -27.27
CA SER A 113 35.61 24.61 -26.39
C SER A 113 36.93 24.74 -27.18
N SER A 114 37.98 25.20 -26.51
CA SER A 114 39.35 25.23 -27.03
C SER A 114 40.07 23.89 -26.97
N LEU A 115 39.38 22.81 -26.57
CA LEU A 115 39.93 21.46 -26.48
C LEU A 115 40.25 20.91 -27.87
N ASP A 116 41.20 19.97 -27.93
CA ASP A 116 41.52 19.26 -29.16
C ASP A 116 40.37 18.32 -29.58
N ASP A 117 40.33 17.98 -30.87
CA ASP A 117 39.24 17.18 -31.45
C ASP A 117 39.10 15.81 -30.77
N TYR A 118 40.21 15.19 -30.36
CA TYR A 118 40.19 13.90 -29.67
C TYR A 118 39.53 14.00 -28.29
N THR A 119 39.86 15.04 -27.52
CA THR A 119 39.22 15.30 -26.23
C THR A 119 37.74 15.64 -26.40
N LYS A 120 37.37 16.42 -27.42
CA LYS A 120 35.96 16.75 -27.73
C LYS A 120 35.15 15.50 -28.08
N ASP A 121 35.69 14.62 -28.92
CA ASP A 121 35.04 13.36 -29.29
C ASP A 121 34.80 12.47 -28.07
N ARG A 122 35.77 12.39 -27.16
CA ARG A 122 35.62 11.64 -25.91
C ARG A 122 34.57 12.23 -24.98
N LEU A 123 34.58 13.54 -24.77
CA LEU A 123 33.57 14.21 -23.94
C LEU A 123 32.17 14.06 -24.52
N THR A 124 32.04 14.14 -25.85
CA THR A 124 30.77 13.91 -26.55
C THR A 124 30.29 12.47 -26.37
N ASN A 125 31.19 11.49 -26.43
CA ASN A 125 30.87 10.08 -26.16
C ASN A 125 30.43 9.85 -24.70
N ILE A 126 31.06 10.52 -23.73
CA ILE A 126 30.67 10.47 -22.33
C ILE A 126 29.27 11.06 -22.16
N LEU A 127 29.03 12.27 -22.67
CA LEU A 127 27.72 12.93 -22.66
C LEU A 127 26.64 12.03 -23.28
N ASN A 128 26.91 11.43 -24.45
CA ASN A 128 25.98 10.55 -25.13
C ASN A 128 25.61 9.32 -24.31
N LYS A 129 26.59 8.65 -23.69
CA LYS A 129 26.35 7.47 -22.85
C LYS A 129 25.59 7.83 -21.57
N SER A 130 25.95 8.94 -20.93
CA SER A 130 25.23 9.43 -19.74
C SER A 130 23.78 9.79 -20.08
N TYR A 131 23.53 10.44 -21.22
CA TYR A 131 22.18 10.75 -21.69
C TYR A 131 21.37 9.50 -22.05
N ASP A 132 21.98 8.49 -22.65
CA ASP A 132 21.30 7.22 -22.96
C ASP A 132 20.87 6.49 -21.68
N ASN A 133 21.75 6.41 -20.68
CA ASN A 133 21.42 5.83 -19.37
C ASN A 133 20.32 6.62 -18.66
N PHE A 134 20.38 7.95 -18.71
CA PHE A 134 19.34 8.82 -18.19
C PHE A 134 17.99 8.56 -18.88
N THR A 135 18.00 8.48 -20.22
CA THR A 135 16.81 8.19 -21.01
C THR A 135 16.19 6.83 -20.66
N GLU A 136 17.03 5.81 -20.48
CA GLU A 136 16.60 4.47 -20.07
C GLU A 136 15.85 4.53 -18.73
N ASN A 137 16.45 5.18 -17.73
CA ASN A 137 15.89 5.31 -16.38
C ASN A 137 14.61 6.14 -16.37
N LYS A 138 14.59 7.31 -17.01
CA LYS A 138 13.40 8.17 -17.07
C LYS A 138 12.26 7.54 -17.86
N GLY A 139 12.57 6.83 -18.95
CA GLY A 139 11.56 6.06 -19.67
C GLY A 139 10.88 5.01 -18.79
N ILE A 140 11.64 4.29 -17.97
CA ILE A 140 11.11 3.33 -16.99
C ILE A 140 10.28 4.03 -15.90
N GLU A 141 10.77 5.15 -15.38
CA GLU A 141 10.09 5.93 -14.33
C GLU A 141 8.71 6.40 -14.80
N TYR A 142 8.63 7.15 -15.91
CA TYR A 142 7.37 7.62 -16.46
C TYR A 142 6.47 6.47 -16.91
N GLY A 143 7.03 5.43 -17.54
CA GLY A 143 6.25 4.27 -17.96
C GLY A 143 5.62 3.50 -16.78
N LYS A 144 6.35 3.34 -15.67
CA LYS A 144 5.79 2.76 -14.42
C LYS A 144 4.69 3.63 -13.83
N LYS A 145 4.87 4.96 -13.83
CA LYS A 145 3.86 5.90 -13.33
C LYS A 145 2.57 5.82 -14.16
N LEU A 146 2.67 5.84 -15.49
CA LEU A 146 1.53 5.71 -16.39
C LEU A 146 0.85 4.35 -16.25
N ASP A 147 1.62 3.26 -16.21
CA ASP A 147 1.11 1.90 -15.99
C ASP A 147 0.37 1.79 -14.64
N ALA A 148 0.95 2.37 -13.59
CA ALA A 148 0.33 2.39 -12.27
C ALA A 148 -0.99 3.16 -12.23
N PHE A 149 -1.16 4.19 -13.05
CA PHE A 149 -2.44 4.91 -13.18
C PHE A 149 -3.41 4.16 -14.09
N PHE A 150 -3.07 3.92 -15.35
CA PHE A 150 -3.98 3.34 -16.34
C PHE A 150 -4.35 1.87 -16.07
N ASN A 151 -3.45 1.10 -15.44
CA ASN A 151 -3.65 -0.33 -15.20
C ASN A 151 -3.79 -0.68 -13.72
N MET A 152 -4.01 0.28 -12.81
CA MET A 152 -4.14 0.01 -11.36
C MET A 152 -5.21 -1.05 -11.10
N SER A 153 -6.40 -0.83 -11.65
CA SER A 153 -7.57 -1.68 -11.45
C SER A 153 -7.43 -3.06 -12.08
N SER A 154 -6.85 -3.16 -13.28
CA SER A 154 -6.54 -4.44 -13.92
C SER A 154 -5.50 -5.22 -13.11
N SER A 155 -4.45 -4.56 -12.64
CA SER A 155 -3.41 -5.18 -11.81
C SER A 155 -3.97 -5.68 -10.48
N ALA A 156 -4.85 -4.89 -9.84
CA ALA A 156 -5.54 -5.29 -8.63
C ALA A 156 -6.44 -6.51 -8.89
N LYS A 157 -7.25 -6.49 -9.94
CA LYS A 157 -8.09 -7.64 -10.34
C LYS A 157 -7.27 -8.93 -10.45
N GLU A 158 -6.14 -8.90 -11.15
CA GLU A 158 -5.25 -10.06 -11.26
C GLU A 158 -4.66 -10.50 -9.92
N PHE A 159 -4.25 -9.55 -9.08
CA PHE A 159 -3.72 -9.84 -7.74
C PHE A 159 -4.76 -10.56 -6.87
N TYR A 160 -5.96 -10.00 -6.77
CA TYR A 160 -7.04 -10.55 -5.95
C TYR A 160 -7.55 -11.90 -6.46
N TYR A 161 -7.56 -12.09 -7.78
CA TYR A 161 -7.81 -13.40 -8.38
C TYR A 161 -6.76 -14.44 -7.98
N LYS A 162 -5.46 -14.10 -8.02
CA LYS A 162 -4.37 -14.98 -7.56
C LYS A 162 -4.46 -15.32 -6.06
N GLN A 163 -4.94 -14.37 -5.25
CA GLN A 163 -5.19 -14.58 -3.82
C GLN A 163 -6.49 -15.33 -3.52
N LYS A 164 -7.23 -15.80 -4.55
CA LYS A 164 -8.54 -16.46 -4.41
C LYS A 164 -9.52 -15.63 -3.59
N THR A 165 -9.45 -14.31 -3.71
CA THR A 165 -10.28 -13.34 -2.99
C THR A 165 -10.94 -12.46 -4.04
N ASP A 166 -11.90 -13.01 -4.78
CA ASP A 166 -12.55 -12.26 -5.87
C ASP A 166 -13.40 -11.11 -5.31
N MET A 167 -12.90 -9.88 -5.47
CA MET A 167 -13.59 -8.66 -5.03
C MET A 167 -14.58 -8.14 -6.07
N GLY A 168 -14.76 -8.83 -7.21
CA GLY A 168 -15.66 -8.41 -8.29
C GLY A 168 -15.17 -7.19 -9.07
N ILE A 169 -13.86 -6.93 -9.09
CA ILE A 169 -13.29 -5.80 -9.84
C ILE A 169 -13.42 -6.08 -11.34
N ILE A 170 -14.18 -5.24 -12.04
CA ILE A 170 -14.29 -5.25 -13.50
C ILE A 170 -13.39 -4.15 -14.04
N ALA A 171 -12.24 -4.58 -14.56
CA ALA A 171 -11.24 -3.70 -15.14
C ALA A 171 -10.56 -4.36 -16.34
N ASP A 172 -10.19 -3.52 -17.30
CA ASP A 172 -9.48 -3.86 -18.52
C ASP A 172 -8.07 -3.28 -18.46
N LYS A 173 -7.09 -3.97 -19.05
CA LYS A 173 -5.75 -3.42 -19.24
C LYS A 173 -5.83 -2.33 -20.32
N LEU A 174 -5.53 -1.09 -19.95
CA LEU A 174 -5.72 0.09 -20.79
C LEU A 174 -4.48 0.46 -21.61
N ILE A 175 -3.27 0.20 -21.10
CA ILE A 175 -2.01 0.44 -21.82
C ILE A 175 -1.07 -0.76 -21.75
N ASP A 176 -0.16 -0.86 -22.72
CA ASP A 176 0.97 -1.77 -22.63
C ASP A 176 2.20 -1.05 -22.06
N LYS A 177 2.68 -1.53 -20.91
CA LYS A 177 3.79 -0.91 -20.19
C LYS A 177 5.08 -0.86 -21.01
N ASP A 178 5.45 -1.97 -21.67
CA ASP A 178 6.74 -2.05 -22.34
C ASP A 178 6.77 -1.17 -23.59
N ARG A 179 5.66 -1.11 -24.33
CA ARG A 179 5.48 -0.18 -25.44
C ARG A 179 5.47 1.28 -24.98
N THR A 180 4.77 1.58 -23.89
CA THR A 180 4.75 2.93 -23.29
C THR A 180 6.16 3.37 -22.90
N ILE A 181 6.92 2.51 -22.21
CA ILE A 181 8.32 2.76 -21.86
C ILE A 181 9.16 3.02 -23.12
N SER A 182 9.01 2.18 -24.15
CA SER A 182 9.75 2.35 -25.41
C SER A 182 9.42 3.67 -26.11
N ASN A 183 8.15 4.07 -26.16
CA ASN A 183 7.73 5.34 -26.76
C ASN A 183 8.34 6.54 -26.03
N ILE A 184 8.29 6.55 -24.69
CA ILE A 184 8.85 7.64 -23.89
C ILE A 184 10.37 7.74 -24.07
N LYS A 185 11.07 6.61 -24.12
CA LYS A 185 12.51 6.61 -24.44
C LYS A 185 12.78 7.24 -25.79
N ASN A 186 12.00 6.89 -26.82
CA ASN A 186 12.15 7.48 -28.16
C ASN A 186 11.90 8.99 -28.19
N ILE A 187 10.93 9.47 -27.41
CA ILE A 187 10.66 10.90 -27.22
C ILE A 187 11.89 11.57 -26.61
N ILE A 188 12.40 11.09 -25.47
CA ILE A 188 13.57 11.68 -24.78
C ILE A 188 14.83 11.62 -25.68
N SER A 189 15.13 10.46 -26.28
CA SER A 189 16.31 10.29 -27.15
C SER A 189 16.29 11.20 -28.39
N SER A 190 15.16 11.81 -28.75
CA SER A 190 15.08 12.71 -29.89
C SER A 190 15.89 14.00 -29.72
N ALA A 191 16.22 14.39 -28.49
CA ALA A 191 17.16 15.48 -28.22
C ALA A 191 18.54 15.25 -28.87
N LYS A 192 19.08 14.02 -28.78
CA LYS A 192 20.36 13.66 -29.42
C LYS A 192 20.32 13.87 -30.92
N ILE A 193 19.22 13.43 -31.55
CA ILE A 193 19.03 13.54 -33.01
C ILE A 193 18.91 15.01 -33.44
N PHE A 194 18.19 15.81 -32.66
CA PHE A 194 17.98 17.22 -32.97
C PHE A 194 19.28 18.03 -32.85
N TYR A 195 19.92 18.00 -31.67
CA TYR A 195 21.08 18.83 -31.38
C TYR A 195 22.36 18.38 -32.08
N ALA A 196 22.43 17.14 -32.58
CA ALA A 196 23.50 16.71 -33.48
C ALA A 196 23.55 17.54 -34.78
N ASN A 197 22.42 18.08 -35.23
CA ASN A 197 22.31 18.82 -36.50
C ASN A 197 21.95 20.31 -36.30
N ASN A 198 21.52 20.69 -35.10
CA ASN A 198 20.93 21.99 -34.80
C ASN A 198 21.48 22.55 -33.48
N LEU A 199 22.81 22.64 -33.36
CA LEU A 199 23.48 22.95 -32.10
C LEU A 199 23.16 24.35 -31.54
N ASP A 200 22.90 25.30 -32.44
CA ASP A 200 22.55 26.68 -32.10
C ASP A 200 21.03 26.92 -32.00
N SER A 201 20.22 25.87 -32.18
CA SER A 201 18.78 26.01 -32.15
C SER A 201 18.23 26.32 -30.77
N SER A 202 17.13 27.05 -30.78
CA SER A 202 16.36 27.39 -29.60
C SER A 202 15.52 26.22 -29.09
N ASN A 203 15.06 26.34 -27.84
CA ASN A 203 14.10 25.43 -27.24
C ASN A 203 12.77 25.34 -28.01
N GLU A 204 12.34 26.45 -28.63
CA GLU A 204 11.11 26.49 -29.43
C GLU A 204 11.26 25.66 -30.71
N GLU A 205 12.43 25.69 -31.33
CA GLU A 205 12.74 24.86 -32.49
C GLU A 205 12.82 23.36 -32.12
N PHE A 206 13.38 23.03 -30.95
CA PHE A 206 13.35 21.65 -30.44
C PHE A 206 11.91 21.17 -30.17
N GLU A 207 11.08 22.00 -29.53
CA GLU A 207 9.67 21.68 -29.29
C GLU A 207 8.88 21.51 -30.59
N ALA A 208 9.12 22.35 -31.59
CA ALA A 208 8.51 22.20 -32.90
C ALA A 208 8.94 20.88 -33.57
N PHE A 209 10.23 20.52 -33.47
CA PHE A 209 10.76 19.27 -33.99
C PHE A 209 10.12 18.04 -33.32
N ILE A 210 10.07 17.99 -31.98
CA ILE A 210 9.54 16.82 -31.28
C ILE A 210 8.03 16.70 -31.47
N ASN A 211 7.29 17.82 -31.53
CA ASN A 211 5.87 17.83 -31.87
C ASN A 211 5.62 17.36 -33.30
N SER A 212 6.48 17.71 -34.25
CA SER A 212 6.37 17.19 -35.62
C SER A 212 6.70 15.70 -35.69
N LYS A 213 7.68 15.22 -34.91
CA LYS A 213 8.14 13.83 -34.93
C LYS A 213 7.15 12.88 -34.25
N PHE A 214 6.48 13.34 -33.20
CA PHE A 214 5.49 12.59 -32.43
C PHE A 214 4.16 13.35 -32.45
N ALA A 215 3.62 13.57 -33.65
CA ALA A 215 2.47 14.43 -33.88
C ALA A 215 1.11 13.79 -33.58
N THR A 216 1.00 12.47 -33.70
CA THR A 216 -0.27 11.74 -33.58
C THR A 216 -0.20 10.67 -32.50
N THR A 217 -1.37 10.35 -31.96
CA THR A 217 -1.57 9.25 -31.02
C THR A 217 -2.38 8.17 -31.72
N ASP A 218 -1.67 7.34 -32.49
CA ASP A 218 -2.29 6.24 -33.21
C ASP A 218 -2.72 5.15 -32.24
N ARG A 219 -1.94 4.95 -31.17
CA ARG A 219 -2.26 4.08 -30.03
C ARG A 219 -1.90 4.78 -28.73
N VAL A 220 -2.59 4.44 -27.64
CA VAL A 220 -2.39 5.14 -26.36
C VAL A 220 -1.08 4.77 -25.68
N ASP A 221 -0.53 3.59 -25.98
CA ASP A 221 0.83 3.20 -25.59
C ASP A 221 1.93 3.84 -26.49
N GLU A 222 1.54 4.59 -27.52
CA GLU A 222 2.38 5.31 -28.48
C GLU A 222 1.90 6.78 -28.56
N MET A 223 1.81 7.44 -27.41
CA MET A 223 1.32 8.83 -27.30
C MET A 223 2.20 9.80 -28.08
N SER A 224 1.55 10.80 -28.68
CA SER A 224 2.20 12.05 -29.09
C SER A 224 2.92 12.72 -27.93
N TYR A 225 3.88 13.60 -28.22
CA TYR A 225 4.59 14.34 -27.18
C TYR A 225 3.65 15.22 -26.33
N ASN A 226 2.69 15.89 -26.99
CA ASN A 226 1.69 16.70 -26.30
C ASN A 226 0.79 15.87 -25.39
N ASP A 227 0.30 14.73 -25.88
CA ASP A 227 -0.54 13.84 -25.08
C ASP A 227 0.20 13.27 -23.87
N PHE A 228 1.45 12.85 -24.04
CA PHE A 228 2.29 12.40 -22.94
C PHE A 228 2.43 13.48 -21.86
N ASN A 229 2.77 14.71 -22.26
CA ASN A 229 2.95 15.82 -21.32
C ASN A 229 1.65 16.17 -20.58
N ALA A 230 0.54 16.25 -21.31
CA ALA A 230 -0.77 16.53 -20.75
C ALA A 230 -1.16 15.48 -19.70
N VAL A 231 -1.00 14.19 -20.03
CA VAL A 231 -1.30 13.08 -19.13
C VAL A 231 -0.37 13.09 -17.92
N ASN A 232 0.94 13.29 -18.12
CA ASN A 232 1.89 13.31 -17.02
C ASN A 232 1.54 14.40 -15.99
N LYS A 233 1.23 15.62 -16.46
CA LYS A 233 0.75 16.75 -15.63
C LYS A 233 -0.56 16.44 -14.92
N ALA A 234 -1.53 15.87 -15.63
CA ALA A 234 -2.84 15.51 -15.05
C ALA A 234 -2.70 14.44 -13.94
N ILE A 235 -1.82 13.46 -14.13
CA ILE A 235 -1.52 12.43 -13.13
C ILE A 235 -0.78 13.01 -11.92
N ASP A 236 0.20 13.91 -12.13
CA ASP A 236 0.85 14.60 -11.01
C ASP A 236 -0.16 15.40 -10.19
N TYR A 237 -1.03 16.13 -10.87
CA TYR A 237 -2.07 16.91 -10.21
C TYR A 237 -3.01 16.04 -9.38
N ILE A 238 -3.56 14.96 -9.94
CA ILE A 238 -4.55 14.14 -9.23
C ILE A 238 -3.92 13.46 -8.00
N TYR A 239 -2.69 12.94 -8.10
CA TYR A 239 -2.04 12.29 -6.95
C TYR A 239 -1.59 13.28 -5.87
N ALA A 240 -1.20 14.51 -6.24
CA ALA A 240 -0.90 15.56 -5.27
C ALA A 240 -2.16 16.07 -4.53
N ASN A 241 -3.36 15.87 -5.08
CA ASN A 241 -4.61 16.46 -4.58
C ASN A 241 -5.65 15.39 -4.15
N GLY A 242 -5.21 14.28 -3.56
CA GLY A 242 -6.12 13.30 -2.92
C GLY A 242 -6.58 12.14 -3.81
N GLY A 243 -6.12 12.07 -5.05
CA GLY A 243 -6.32 10.94 -5.96
C GLY A 243 -7.74 10.85 -6.54
N VAL A 244 -8.08 9.68 -7.07
CA VAL A 244 -9.35 9.45 -7.82
C VAL A 244 -10.63 9.56 -6.97
N LYS A 245 -10.51 9.60 -5.64
CA LYS A 245 -11.65 9.82 -4.73
C LYS A 245 -12.09 11.28 -4.66
N ASP A 246 -11.17 12.21 -4.91
CA ASP A 246 -11.46 13.63 -4.82
C ASP A 246 -12.08 14.12 -6.12
N THR A 247 -13.38 14.46 -6.07
CA THR A 247 -14.14 14.87 -7.26
C THR A 247 -13.62 16.16 -7.88
N GLU A 248 -13.10 17.10 -7.07
CA GLU A 248 -12.55 18.35 -7.56
C GLU A 248 -11.17 18.12 -8.19
N ALA A 249 -10.36 17.25 -7.60
CA ALA A 249 -9.07 16.85 -8.18
C ALA A 249 -9.25 16.15 -9.53
N VAL A 250 -10.20 15.21 -9.62
CA VAL A 250 -10.58 14.52 -10.87
C VAL A 250 -11.04 15.52 -11.93
N LYS A 251 -11.91 16.46 -11.57
CA LYS A 251 -12.42 17.46 -12.50
C LYS A 251 -11.28 18.32 -13.06
N LYS A 252 -10.42 18.84 -12.18
CA LYS A 252 -9.28 19.66 -12.58
C LYS A 252 -8.24 18.90 -13.38
N SER A 253 -8.00 17.62 -13.10
CA SER A 253 -7.06 16.83 -13.91
C SER A 253 -7.57 16.60 -15.33
N VAL A 254 -8.89 16.45 -15.50
CA VAL A 254 -9.52 16.43 -16.84
C VAL A 254 -9.45 17.80 -17.51
N ASP A 255 -9.65 18.89 -16.77
CA ASP A 255 -9.51 20.25 -17.31
C ASP A 255 -8.07 20.52 -17.78
N ILE A 256 -7.05 20.03 -17.05
CA ILE A 256 -5.63 20.09 -17.46
C ILE A 256 -5.44 19.41 -18.82
N LEU A 257 -5.96 18.19 -19.01
CA LEU A 257 -5.86 17.50 -20.31
C LEU A 257 -6.48 18.33 -21.44
N GLN A 258 -7.63 18.96 -21.18
CA GLN A 258 -8.31 19.76 -22.18
C GLN A 258 -7.54 21.04 -22.53
N VAL A 259 -7.01 21.74 -21.53
CA VAL A 259 -6.22 22.98 -21.71
C VAL A 259 -4.90 22.68 -22.43
N GLU A 260 -4.25 21.56 -22.11
CA GLU A 260 -3.01 21.12 -22.75
C GLU A 260 -3.25 20.51 -24.15
N GLY A 261 -4.51 20.43 -24.61
CA GLY A 261 -4.85 20.01 -25.96
C GLY A 261 -4.73 18.50 -26.18
N ALA A 262 -4.95 17.69 -25.14
CA ALA A 262 -4.91 16.24 -25.27
C ALA A 262 -5.94 15.72 -26.29
N SER A 263 -5.55 14.70 -27.04
CA SER A 263 -6.42 14.08 -28.04
C SER A 263 -7.65 13.43 -27.39
N ALA A 264 -8.76 13.37 -28.15
CA ALA A 264 -10.02 12.78 -27.66
C ALA A 264 -9.82 11.34 -27.17
N LYS A 265 -8.98 10.57 -27.88
CA LYS A 265 -8.64 9.18 -27.53
C LYS A 265 -7.97 9.08 -26.14
N ILE A 266 -7.08 10.01 -25.82
CA ILE A 266 -6.41 10.08 -24.51
C ILE A 266 -7.38 10.52 -23.43
N MET A 267 -8.20 11.54 -23.69
CA MET A 267 -9.21 11.97 -22.72
C MET A 267 -10.18 10.84 -22.35
N ASP A 268 -10.65 10.05 -23.33
CA ASP A 268 -11.55 8.93 -23.10
C ASP A 268 -10.89 7.81 -22.31
N LEU A 269 -9.64 7.45 -22.64
CA LEU A 269 -8.91 6.45 -21.88
C LEU A 269 -8.62 6.91 -20.45
N TYR A 270 -8.25 8.18 -20.26
CA TYR A 270 -7.98 8.75 -18.95
C TYR A 270 -9.22 8.74 -18.06
N LYS A 271 -10.39 9.14 -18.58
CA LYS A 271 -11.67 9.03 -17.88
C LYS A 271 -12.04 7.57 -17.57
N THR A 272 -11.71 6.65 -18.48
CA THR A 272 -11.91 5.21 -18.25
C THR A 272 -11.05 4.71 -17.09
N ALA A 273 -9.77 5.10 -17.04
CA ALA A 273 -8.86 4.78 -15.93
C ALA A 273 -9.41 5.30 -14.59
N ILE A 274 -9.79 6.59 -14.52
CA ILE A 274 -10.39 7.17 -13.31
C ILE A 274 -11.61 6.37 -12.85
N LYS A 275 -12.50 6.00 -13.78
CA LYS A 275 -13.71 5.25 -13.44
C LYS A 275 -13.37 3.86 -12.89
N GLN A 276 -12.44 3.14 -13.53
CA GLN A 276 -12.01 1.83 -13.05
C GLN A 276 -11.35 1.95 -11.66
N ASP A 277 -10.51 2.95 -11.46
CA ASP A 277 -9.77 3.17 -10.22
C ASP A 277 -10.64 3.61 -9.06
N LEU A 278 -11.66 4.43 -9.34
CA LEU A 278 -12.68 4.79 -8.36
C LEU A 278 -13.50 3.56 -7.95
N GLU A 279 -13.89 2.72 -8.90
CA GLU A 279 -14.60 1.47 -8.62
C GLU A 279 -13.74 0.50 -7.79
N LEU A 280 -12.48 0.27 -8.16
CA LEU A 280 -11.52 -0.50 -7.36
C LEU A 280 -11.49 0.02 -5.92
N THR A 281 -11.32 1.32 -5.79
CA THR A 281 -11.19 1.99 -4.50
C THR A 281 -12.43 1.80 -3.62
N ASN A 282 -13.62 2.00 -4.19
CA ASN A 282 -14.89 1.79 -3.49
C ASN A 282 -15.06 0.33 -3.04
N ARG A 283 -14.69 -0.64 -3.90
CA ARG A 283 -14.74 -2.06 -3.56
C ARG A 283 -13.77 -2.44 -2.44
N VAL A 284 -12.55 -1.91 -2.46
CA VAL A 284 -11.55 -2.13 -1.40
C VAL A 284 -12.02 -1.56 -0.07
N ASP A 285 -12.63 -0.37 -0.06
CA ASP A 285 -13.18 0.23 1.15
C ASP A 285 -14.38 -0.56 1.69
N ALA A 286 -15.30 -0.99 0.81
CA ALA A 286 -16.41 -1.84 1.17
C ALA A 286 -15.93 -3.17 1.78
N TYR A 287 -14.93 -3.81 1.16
CA TYR A 287 -14.31 -5.03 1.68
C TYR A 287 -13.77 -4.83 3.12
N LYS A 288 -13.02 -3.75 3.35
CA LYS A 288 -12.49 -3.41 4.68
C LYS A 288 -13.60 -3.20 5.69
N ASN A 289 -14.64 -2.44 5.34
CA ASN A 289 -15.75 -2.15 6.25
C ASN A 289 -16.53 -3.41 6.64
N ILE A 290 -16.84 -4.28 5.66
CA ILE A 290 -17.52 -5.55 5.92
C ILE A 290 -16.66 -6.46 6.80
N LYS A 291 -15.37 -6.60 6.45
CA LYS A 291 -14.41 -7.40 7.22
C LYS A 291 -14.34 -6.94 8.68
N PHE A 292 -14.13 -5.64 8.91
CA PHE A 292 -14.03 -5.09 10.25
C PHE A 292 -15.35 -5.21 11.02
N GLY A 293 -16.49 -5.09 10.33
CA GLY A 293 -17.81 -5.34 10.93
C GLY A 293 -17.95 -6.76 11.49
N TYR A 294 -17.50 -7.77 10.74
CA TYR A 294 -17.46 -9.15 11.23
C TYR A 294 -16.51 -9.33 12.42
N GLU A 295 -15.28 -8.81 12.32
CA GLU A 295 -14.26 -8.95 13.36
C GLU A 295 -14.69 -8.30 14.68
N ASP A 296 -15.26 -7.09 14.62
CA ASP A 296 -15.77 -6.37 15.80
C ASP A 296 -16.97 -7.10 16.43
N ASN A 297 -17.91 -7.60 15.62
CA ASN A 297 -19.06 -8.35 16.13
C ASN A 297 -18.63 -9.64 16.85
N ILE A 298 -17.73 -10.43 16.23
CA ILE A 298 -17.19 -11.65 16.84
C ILE A 298 -16.47 -11.32 18.15
N LYS A 299 -15.69 -10.24 18.20
CA LYS A 299 -14.99 -9.80 19.41
C LYS A 299 -15.99 -9.45 20.53
N LYS A 300 -16.99 -8.63 20.25
CA LYS A 300 -18.03 -8.23 21.23
C LYS A 300 -18.79 -9.44 21.77
N LEU A 301 -19.18 -10.37 20.90
CA LEU A 301 -19.88 -11.60 21.32
C LEU A 301 -19.00 -12.48 22.22
N LYS A 302 -17.70 -12.60 21.94
CA LYS A 302 -16.76 -13.33 22.80
C LYS A 302 -16.57 -12.66 24.15
N GLU A 303 -16.45 -11.34 24.19
CA GLU A 303 -16.36 -10.58 25.44
C GLU A 303 -17.60 -10.77 26.33
N GLN A 304 -18.80 -10.71 25.74
CA GLN A 304 -20.06 -10.99 26.43
C GLN A 304 -20.14 -12.43 26.93
N SER A 305 -19.80 -13.42 26.10
CA SER A 305 -19.78 -14.83 26.50
C SER A 305 -18.82 -15.07 27.67
N ASN A 306 -17.65 -14.44 27.67
CA ASN A 306 -16.68 -14.55 28.76
C ASN A 306 -17.18 -13.88 30.05
N ALA A 307 -17.92 -12.77 29.93
CA ALA A 307 -18.53 -12.10 31.08
C ALA A 307 -19.60 -12.97 31.74
N ASP A 308 -20.43 -13.66 30.94
CA ASP A 308 -21.41 -14.63 31.43
C ASP A 308 -20.75 -15.84 32.09
N GLU A 309 -19.69 -16.39 31.49
CA GLU A 309 -18.95 -17.51 32.08
C GLU A 309 -18.36 -17.13 33.45
N LYS A 310 -17.87 -15.88 33.60
CA LYS A 310 -17.45 -15.35 34.91
C LYS A 310 -18.63 -15.25 35.88
N ARG A 311 -19.79 -14.77 35.43
CA ARG A 311 -21.00 -14.67 36.26
C ARG A 311 -21.49 -16.05 36.70
N LEU A 312 -21.43 -17.05 35.82
CA LEU A 312 -21.76 -18.44 36.10
C LEU A 312 -20.86 -19.00 37.20
N ASN A 313 -19.54 -18.85 37.07
CA ASN A 313 -18.57 -19.28 38.08
C ASN A 313 -18.82 -18.61 39.45
N SER A 314 -19.21 -17.34 39.47
CA SER A 314 -19.56 -16.62 40.71
C SER A 314 -20.85 -17.16 41.34
N LEU A 315 -21.86 -17.52 40.54
CA LEU A 315 -23.09 -18.15 41.05
C LEU A 315 -22.82 -19.54 41.63
N GLU A 316 -21.95 -20.33 41.00
CA GLU A 316 -21.56 -21.65 41.53
C GLU A 316 -20.87 -21.54 42.88
N LYS A 317 -19.98 -20.55 43.05
CA LYS A 317 -19.35 -20.25 44.35
C LYS A 317 -20.39 -19.84 45.40
N LEU A 318 -21.29 -18.92 45.05
CA LEU A 318 -22.35 -18.47 45.95
C LEU A 318 -23.28 -19.61 46.36
N ARG A 319 -23.63 -20.50 45.42
CA ARG A 319 -24.43 -21.70 45.70
C ARG A 319 -23.70 -22.64 46.67
N HIS A 320 -22.40 -22.86 46.47
CA HIS A 320 -21.59 -23.69 47.36
C HIS A 320 -21.51 -23.09 48.79
N GLU A 321 -21.30 -21.78 48.89
CA GLU A 321 -21.28 -21.07 50.17
C GLU A 321 -22.64 -21.14 50.88
N LEU A 322 -23.74 -20.97 50.14
CA LEU A 322 -25.09 -21.05 50.70
C LEU A 322 -25.39 -22.43 51.27
N VAL A 323 -25.00 -23.51 50.59
CA VAL A 323 -25.14 -24.90 51.09
C VAL A 323 -24.29 -25.12 52.33
N LYS A 324 -23.05 -24.61 52.34
CA LYS A 324 -22.15 -24.70 53.49
C LYS A 324 -22.73 -23.99 54.72
N GLU A 325 -23.26 -22.79 54.54
CA GLU A 325 -23.88 -22.01 55.61
C GLU A 325 -25.17 -22.65 56.12
N TYR A 326 -26.02 -23.15 55.22
CA TYR A 326 -27.22 -23.91 55.60
C TYR A 326 -26.88 -25.14 56.45
N ASN A 327 -25.90 -25.95 56.03
CA ASN A 327 -25.47 -27.13 56.78
C ASN A 327 -24.99 -26.76 58.19
N LYS A 328 -24.27 -25.64 58.32
CA LYS A 328 -23.80 -25.12 59.61
C LYS A 328 -24.96 -24.67 60.49
N GLN A 329 -25.92 -23.91 59.96
CA GLN A 329 -27.10 -23.45 60.69
C GLN A 329 -28.01 -24.61 61.10
N MET A 330 -28.21 -25.57 60.21
CA MET A 330 -28.99 -26.78 60.45
C MET A 330 -28.38 -27.65 61.57
N GLN A 331 -27.05 -27.83 61.57
CA GLN A 331 -26.37 -28.54 62.67
C GLN A 331 -26.52 -27.82 64.01
N LYS A 332 -26.40 -26.49 64.01
CA LYS A 332 -26.57 -25.67 65.21
C LYS A 332 -27.99 -25.81 65.80
N LEU A 333 -29.02 -25.63 64.97
CA LEU A 333 -30.42 -25.75 65.40
C LEU A 333 -30.75 -27.17 65.89
N LYS A 334 -30.25 -28.21 65.21
CA LYS A 334 -30.41 -29.60 65.67
C LYS A 334 -29.78 -29.83 67.04
N TYR A 335 -28.60 -29.28 67.28
CA TYR A 335 -27.91 -29.37 68.57
C TYR A 335 -28.67 -28.62 69.68
N GLU A 336 -29.15 -27.40 69.39
CA GLU A 336 -29.93 -26.59 70.34
C GLU A 336 -31.27 -27.26 70.68
N SER A 337 -31.98 -27.77 69.68
CA SER A 337 -33.20 -28.55 69.85
C SER A 337 -32.96 -29.81 70.69
N TYR A 338 -31.87 -30.54 70.45
CA TYR A 338 -31.51 -31.71 71.26
C TYR A 338 -31.23 -31.35 72.72
N LYS A 339 -30.47 -30.27 72.96
CA LYS A 339 -30.17 -29.77 74.32
C LYS A 339 -31.44 -29.41 75.08
N LEU A 340 -32.35 -28.68 74.44
CA LEU A 340 -33.64 -28.33 75.01
C LEU A 340 -34.50 -29.58 75.30
N LYS A 341 -34.58 -30.52 74.36
CA LYS A 341 -35.30 -31.79 74.56
C LYS A 341 -34.78 -32.58 75.77
N LEU A 342 -33.46 -32.59 76.01
CA LEU A 342 -32.88 -33.18 77.21
C LEU A 342 -33.28 -32.43 78.50
N MET A 343 -33.37 -31.10 78.46
CA MET A 343 -33.84 -30.29 79.59
C MET A 343 -35.33 -30.54 79.88
N GLU A 344 -36.15 -30.69 78.84
CA GLU A 344 -37.60 -30.90 78.96
C GLU A 344 -37.98 -32.34 79.34
N LEU A 345 -37.22 -33.35 78.90
CA LEU A 345 -37.35 -34.74 79.40
C LEU A 345 -37.16 -34.82 80.91
N ASN A 346 -36.35 -33.92 81.49
CA ASN A 346 -36.19 -33.78 82.93
C ASN A 346 -37.33 -32.99 83.61
N ALA A 347 -38.19 -32.29 82.85
CA ALA A 347 -39.25 -31.41 83.34
C ALA A 347 -40.69 -31.89 83.00
N GLY A 348 -40.86 -32.92 82.15
CA GLY A 348 -42.15 -33.59 81.91
C GLY A 348 -43.11 -32.89 80.93
N GLN A 349 -42.63 -31.99 80.07
CA GLN A 349 -43.44 -31.34 79.03
C GLN A 349 -43.01 -31.74 77.61
N VAL A 350 -43.97 -31.76 76.67
CA VAL A 350 -43.76 -32.06 75.24
C VAL A 350 -44.08 -30.82 74.43
N VAL A 351 -43.14 -30.38 73.57
CA VAL A 351 -43.37 -29.32 72.58
C VAL A 351 -42.93 -29.80 71.20
N GLU A 352 -43.65 -29.38 70.16
CA GLU A 352 -43.33 -29.63 68.74
C GLU A 352 -42.22 -28.68 68.25
N TYR A 353 -41.06 -29.25 67.90
CA TYR A 353 -39.80 -28.55 67.59
C TYR A 353 -39.55 -28.34 66.08
N ASN A 354 -40.53 -28.59 65.21
CA ASN A 354 -40.31 -28.69 63.76
C ASN A 354 -40.33 -27.35 63.00
N GLU A 355 -40.97 -26.31 63.52
CA GLU A 355 -41.31 -25.12 62.72
C GLU A 355 -40.08 -24.30 62.28
N GLU A 356 -39.12 -24.02 63.18
CA GLU A 356 -37.90 -23.26 62.83
C GLU A 356 -36.97 -24.02 61.86
N LEU A 357 -36.91 -25.35 61.98
CA LEU A 357 -36.15 -26.21 61.06
C LEU A 357 -36.81 -26.25 59.68
N GLU A 358 -38.15 -26.32 59.63
CA GLU A 358 -38.93 -26.26 58.39
C GLU A 358 -38.79 -24.91 57.69
N ASP A 359 -38.87 -23.80 58.43
CA ASP A 359 -38.72 -22.45 57.89
C ASP A 359 -37.31 -22.21 57.33
N LEU A 360 -36.26 -22.64 58.04
CA LEU A 360 -34.88 -22.56 57.55
C LEU A 360 -34.72 -23.35 56.25
N THR A 361 -35.28 -24.56 56.20
CA THR A 361 -35.25 -25.43 55.02
C THR A 361 -35.98 -24.79 53.84
N LYS A 362 -37.18 -24.23 54.08
CA LYS A 362 -37.99 -23.56 53.06
C LYS A 362 -37.29 -22.33 52.49
N TYR A 363 -36.72 -21.48 53.36
CA TYR A 363 -35.96 -20.30 52.93
C TYR A 363 -34.72 -20.68 52.10
N HIS A 364 -33.95 -21.69 52.55
CA HIS A 364 -32.77 -22.14 51.83
C HIS A 364 -33.13 -22.72 50.45
N ASN A 365 -34.17 -23.56 50.39
CA ASN A 365 -34.65 -24.14 49.12
C ASN A 365 -35.12 -23.07 48.14
N LEU A 366 -35.83 -22.04 48.62
CA LEU A 366 -36.26 -20.91 47.78
C LEU A 366 -35.06 -20.18 47.16
N ARG A 367 -34.02 -19.93 47.97
CA ARG A 367 -32.82 -19.22 47.53
C ARG A 367 -31.96 -20.07 46.59
N LEU A 368 -31.84 -21.38 46.82
CA LEU A 368 -31.20 -22.31 45.88
C LEU A 368 -31.95 -22.35 44.55
N LYS A 369 -33.28 -22.43 44.58
CA LYS A 369 -34.11 -22.42 43.36
C LYS A 369 -33.86 -21.15 42.53
N GLY A 370 -33.84 -19.98 43.16
CA GLY A 370 -33.54 -18.72 42.47
C GLY A 370 -32.13 -18.68 41.87
N LEU A 371 -31.13 -19.28 42.52
CA LEU A 371 -29.78 -19.40 41.96
C LEU A 371 -29.73 -20.38 40.78
N ASP A 372 -30.44 -21.51 40.87
CA ASP A 372 -30.51 -22.51 39.80
C ASP A 372 -31.26 -21.95 38.56
N GLU A 373 -32.29 -21.12 38.76
CA GLU A 373 -32.98 -20.39 37.68
C GLU A 373 -32.03 -19.41 36.98
N GLN A 374 -31.33 -18.54 37.74
CA GLN A 374 -30.35 -17.61 37.18
C GLN A 374 -29.21 -18.33 36.45
N ARG A 375 -28.75 -19.46 37.00
CA ARG A 375 -27.74 -20.32 36.38
C ARG A 375 -28.22 -20.83 35.02
N SER A 376 -29.43 -21.37 34.97
CA SER A 376 -30.03 -21.90 33.73
C SER A 376 -30.18 -20.82 32.66
N GLU A 377 -30.59 -19.61 33.03
CA GLU A 377 -30.67 -18.46 32.12
C GLU A 377 -29.31 -18.08 31.53
N ILE A 378 -28.27 -18.03 32.37
CA ILE A 378 -26.91 -17.70 31.94
C ILE A 378 -26.34 -18.80 31.04
N GLU A 379 -26.50 -20.07 31.40
CA GLU A 379 -26.07 -21.22 30.58
C GLU A 379 -26.74 -21.19 29.20
N LYS A 380 -28.05 -20.89 29.14
CA LYS A 380 -28.77 -20.72 27.89
C LYS A 380 -28.21 -19.55 27.08
N SER A 381 -27.95 -18.41 27.71
CA SER A 381 -27.39 -17.23 27.03
C SER A 381 -25.99 -17.48 26.46
N ILE A 382 -25.13 -18.20 27.20
CA ILE A 382 -23.81 -18.63 26.71
C ILE A 382 -23.95 -19.55 25.50
N ALA A 383 -24.84 -20.55 25.55
CA ALA A 383 -25.07 -21.47 24.46
C ALA A 383 -25.57 -20.76 23.19
N GLU A 384 -26.52 -19.83 23.34
CA GLU A 384 -27.03 -18.98 22.25
C GLU A 384 -25.91 -18.10 21.66
N ARG A 385 -25.11 -17.42 22.49
CA ARG A 385 -23.98 -16.61 22.01
C ARG A 385 -22.94 -17.44 21.26
N LYS A 386 -22.59 -18.62 21.77
CA LYS A 386 -21.66 -19.55 21.09
C LYS A 386 -22.19 -19.97 19.73
N LYS A 387 -23.50 -20.21 19.61
CA LYS A 387 -24.15 -20.48 18.31
C LYS A 387 -24.00 -19.30 17.36
N VAL A 388 -24.33 -18.07 17.79
CA VAL A 388 -24.22 -16.86 16.97
C VAL A 388 -22.75 -16.59 16.56
N ILE A 389 -21.79 -16.80 17.46
CA ILE A 389 -20.35 -16.68 17.14
C ILE A 389 -19.96 -17.65 16.02
N ASN A 390 -20.39 -18.92 16.11
CA ASN A 390 -20.08 -19.92 15.10
C ASN A 390 -20.71 -19.59 13.74
N GLU A 391 -21.98 -19.15 13.73
CA GLU A 391 -22.68 -18.71 12.52
C GLU A 391 -22.01 -17.48 11.90
N THR A 392 -21.67 -16.47 12.70
CA THR A 392 -20.98 -15.26 12.25
C THR A 392 -19.58 -15.59 11.71
N THR A 393 -18.85 -16.50 12.36
CA THR A 393 -17.51 -16.94 11.92
C THR A 393 -17.60 -17.71 10.59
N LYS A 394 -18.66 -18.52 10.40
CA LYS A 394 -18.92 -19.21 9.14
C LYS A 394 -19.17 -18.20 8.01
N HIS A 395 -20.07 -17.24 8.21
CA HIS A 395 -20.33 -16.18 7.23
C HIS A 395 -19.11 -15.31 6.94
N TYR A 396 -18.31 -15.00 7.96
CA TYR A 396 -17.03 -14.31 7.76
C TYR A 396 -16.07 -15.11 6.87
N THR A 397 -15.96 -16.42 7.12
CA THR A 397 -15.10 -17.31 6.31
C THR A 397 -15.58 -17.43 4.87
N GLU A 398 -16.90 -17.49 4.65
CA GLU A 398 -17.53 -17.48 3.33
C GLU A 398 -17.25 -16.16 2.60
N PHE A 399 -17.42 -15.03 3.30
CA PHE A 399 -17.12 -13.69 2.78
C PHE A 399 -15.66 -13.55 2.33
N ILE A 400 -14.68 -13.99 3.14
CA ILE A 400 -13.26 -13.90 2.76
C ILE A 400 -12.95 -14.71 1.50
N LYS A 401 -13.64 -15.83 1.26
CA LYS A 401 -13.44 -16.66 0.06
C LYS A 401 -14.07 -16.08 -1.20
N SER A 402 -15.19 -15.38 -1.07
CA SER A 402 -15.91 -14.81 -2.21
C SER A 402 -16.61 -13.50 -1.81
N PRO A 403 -15.86 -12.39 -1.68
CA PRO A 403 -16.41 -11.15 -1.16
C PRO A 403 -17.25 -10.37 -2.17
N ALA A 404 -17.12 -10.61 -3.48
CA ALA A 404 -17.76 -9.84 -4.55
C ALA A 404 -19.26 -9.56 -4.31
N SER A 405 -20.08 -10.59 -4.07
CA SER A 405 -21.52 -10.43 -3.87
C SER A 405 -21.86 -9.57 -2.66
N ALA A 406 -21.14 -9.77 -1.54
CA ALA A 406 -21.37 -9.00 -0.32
C ALA A 406 -20.94 -7.53 -0.48
N ILE A 407 -19.88 -7.28 -1.25
CA ILE A 407 -19.46 -5.93 -1.63
C ILE A 407 -20.52 -5.25 -2.48
N ASP A 408 -21.06 -5.95 -3.49
CA ASP A 408 -22.12 -5.40 -4.36
C ASP A 408 -23.36 -5.00 -3.56
N ASP A 409 -23.79 -5.86 -2.65
CA ASP A 409 -24.94 -5.59 -1.78
C ASP A 409 -24.68 -4.41 -0.83
N TYR A 410 -23.47 -4.33 -0.27
CA TYR A 410 -23.05 -3.21 0.57
C TYR A 410 -23.08 -1.88 -0.20
N LEU A 411 -22.48 -1.83 -1.40
CA LEU A 411 -22.42 -0.62 -2.23
C LEU A 411 -23.83 -0.17 -2.68
N LYS A 412 -24.73 -1.10 -3.03
CA LYS A 412 -26.15 -0.79 -3.32
C LYS A 412 -26.88 -0.24 -2.10
N SER A 413 -26.58 -0.74 -0.91
CA SER A 413 -27.20 -0.24 0.33
C SER A 413 -26.76 1.20 0.65
N GLU A 414 -25.48 1.51 0.41
CA GLU A 414 -24.91 2.84 0.65
C GLU A 414 -25.43 3.89 -0.35
N SER A 415 -25.61 3.52 -1.62
CA SER A 415 -26.19 4.43 -2.61
C SER A 415 -27.64 4.82 -2.26
N ASN A 416 -28.44 3.87 -1.79
CA ASN A 416 -29.82 4.12 -1.36
C ASN A 416 -29.93 5.01 -0.12
N LYS A 417 -28.95 4.98 0.79
CA LYS A 417 -28.92 5.91 1.94
C LYS A 417 -28.65 7.34 1.49
N LYS A 418 -27.73 7.53 0.54
CA LYS A 418 -27.38 8.86 0.02
C LYS A 418 -28.49 9.50 -0.82
N SER A 419 -29.31 8.71 -1.52
CA SER A 419 -30.47 9.22 -2.26
C SER A 419 -31.64 9.59 -1.33
N GLY A 420 -31.89 8.82 -0.28
CA GLY A 420 -32.91 9.13 0.73
C GLY A 420 -32.65 10.44 1.48
N ASP A 421 -31.39 10.74 1.79
CA ASP A 421 -31.01 12.01 2.44
C ASP A 421 -31.11 13.24 1.52
N ALA A 422 -31.05 13.05 0.20
CA ALA A 422 -31.21 14.13 -0.77
C ALA A 422 -32.69 14.51 -0.98
N ASP A 423 -33.60 13.55 -0.86
CA ASP A 423 -35.05 13.78 -0.98
C ASP A 423 -35.68 14.30 0.33
N LEU A 424 -35.04 14.11 1.48
CA LEU A 424 -35.44 14.74 2.76
C LEU A 424 -34.97 16.20 2.92
N ARG A 425 -34.21 16.73 1.95
CA ARG A 425 -33.71 18.12 1.91
C ARG A 425 -34.36 18.98 0.83
N LYS A 426 -35.38 18.46 0.15
CA LYS A 426 -36.30 19.23 -0.72
C LYS A 426 -37.62 19.39 0.00
#